data_AF-A0A2D8LNI0-F1
#
_entry.id   AF-A0A2D8LNI0-F1
#
_cell.length_a   1.000
_cell.length_b   1.000
_cell.length_c   1.000
_cell.angle_alpha   90.00
_cell.angle_beta   90.00
_cell.angle_gamma   90.00
#
_symmetry.space_group_name_H-M   'P 1'
#
loop_
_entity.id
_entity.type
_entity.pdbx_description
1 polymer ?
#
loop_
_entity_poly.entity_id
_entity_poly.type
_entity_poly.pdbx_seq_one_letter_code
_entity_poly.pdbx_strand_id
1 'polypeptide(L)'
;MSKTLLRAITQAPFSLILLYVCIYIPWGFAMNYIGQLLEIAKFQNWWQVITCYGLYMIPVSLVLRKYSVFNQYCYGLLAMGLLEFAGYTLGTSYVYPNNILVQWFGPYTFALVMTLFFAAYFPLGNSLVKLIKNRIFTD
;
A
#
# COMPACT_ATOMS: atom_id res chain seq x y z
N MET A 1 -13.51 -13.73 -14.81
CA MET A 1 -12.70 -12.72 -14.09
C MET A 1 -11.90 -13.31 -12.91
N SER A 2 -12.48 -14.20 -12.09
CA SER A 2 -11.81 -14.83 -10.92
C SER A 2 -10.51 -15.61 -11.24
N LYS A 3 -10.48 -16.41 -12.32
CA LYS A 3 -9.32 -17.25 -12.68
C LYS A 3 -8.05 -16.44 -13.03
N THR A 4 -8.20 -15.22 -13.53
CA THR A 4 -7.07 -14.37 -13.95
C THR A 4 -6.39 -13.69 -12.78
N LEU A 5 -7.15 -13.37 -11.72
CA LEU A 5 -6.64 -12.71 -10.52
C LEU A 5 -5.81 -13.69 -9.68
N LEU A 6 -6.37 -14.89 -9.44
CA LEU A 6 -5.67 -15.96 -8.72
C LEU A 6 -4.36 -16.32 -9.44
N ARG A 7 -4.41 -16.47 -10.77
CA ARG A 7 -3.22 -16.79 -11.58
C ARG A 7 -2.11 -15.75 -11.46
N ALA A 8 -2.43 -14.47 -11.38
CA ALA A 8 -1.41 -13.42 -11.26
C ALA A 8 -0.59 -13.55 -9.96
N ILE A 9 -1.22 -14.03 -8.88
CA ILE A 9 -0.59 -14.26 -7.58
C ILE A 9 0.10 -15.62 -7.56
N THR A 10 -0.59 -16.70 -7.97
CA THR A 10 -0.08 -18.07 -7.87
C THR A 10 1.02 -18.42 -8.88
N GLN A 11 1.13 -17.67 -9.98
CA GLN A 11 2.17 -17.89 -11.00
C GLN A 11 3.35 -16.91 -10.88
N ALA A 12 3.36 -16.03 -9.88
CA ALA A 12 4.50 -15.16 -9.65
C ALA A 12 5.69 -16.01 -9.18
N PRO A 13 6.89 -15.89 -9.81
CA PRO A 13 8.05 -16.63 -9.37
C PRO A 13 8.45 -16.19 -7.96
N PHE A 14 8.99 -17.12 -7.17
CA PHE A 14 9.34 -16.87 -5.77
C PHE A 14 10.30 -15.68 -5.61
N SER A 15 11.28 -15.53 -6.51
CA SER A 15 12.21 -14.38 -6.53
C SER A 15 11.49 -13.04 -6.66
N LEU A 16 10.42 -12.98 -7.45
CA LEU A 16 9.62 -11.77 -7.59
C LEU A 16 8.84 -11.48 -6.31
N ILE A 17 8.17 -12.50 -5.73
CA ILE A 17 7.44 -12.33 -4.47
C ILE A 17 8.39 -11.86 -3.36
N LEU A 18 9.59 -12.44 -3.27
CA LEU A 18 10.61 -12.03 -2.31
C LEU A 18 11.01 -10.57 -2.50
N LEU A 19 11.18 -10.12 -3.76
CA LEU A 19 11.48 -8.72 -4.05
C LEU A 19 10.34 -7.78 -3.59
N TYR A 20 9.09 -8.15 -3.82
CA TYR A 20 7.93 -7.40 -3.30
C TYR A 20 7.95 -7.34 -1.77
N VAL A 21 8.21 -8.46 -1.08
CA VAL A 21 8.28 -8.52 0.39
C VAL A 21 9.39 -7.62 0.92
N CYS A 22 10.59 -7.69 0.34
CA CYS A 22 11.74 -6.87 0.74
C CYS A 22 11.55 -5.37 0.47
N ILE A 23 10.60 -4.98 -0.37
CA ILE A 23 10.29 -3.57 -0.64
C ILE A 23 9.11 -3.11 0.23
N TYR A 24 7.98 -3.81 0.17
CA TYR A 24 6.72 -3.35 0.76
C TYR A 24 6.74 -3.41 2.29
N ILE A 25 7.29 -4.46 2.89
CA ILE A 25 7.27 -4.58 4.37
C ILE A 25 8.16 -3.51 5.02
N PRO A 26 9.44 -3.32 4.61
CA PRO A 26 10.27 -2.25 5.16
C PRO A 26 9.67 -0.86 4.90
N TRP A 27 9.11 -0.64 3.71
CA TRP A 27 8.41 0.61 3.41
C TRP A 27 7.22 0.82 4.35
N GLY A 28 6.44 -0.22 4.64
CA GLY A 28 5.34 -0.12 5.60
C GLY A 28 5.77 0.24 7.02
N PHE A 29 6.87 -0.35 7.51
CA PHE A 29 7.44 0.06 8.80
C PHE A 29 7.95 1.50 8.78
N ALA A 30 8.62 1.91 7.70
CA ALA A 30 9.09 3.27 7.53
C ALA A 30 7.92 4.28 7.54
N MET A 31 6.83 3.99 6.82
CA MET A 31 5.67 4.88 6.78
C MET A 31 4.90 4.92 8.08
N ASN A 32 4.75 3.79 8.77
CA ASN A 32 4.15 3.78 10.09
C ASN A 32 4.99 4.57 11.10
N TYR A 33 6.32 4.51 10.98
CA TYR A 33 7.22 5.33 11.80
C TYR A 33 7.12 6.82 11.45
N ILE A 34 7.15 7.18 10.17
CA ILE A 34 6.99 8.58 9.71
C ILE A 34 5.62 9.12 10.15
N GLY A 35 4.55 8.34 10.02
CA GLY A 35 3.21 8.72 10.45
C GLY A 35 3.12 8.98 11.95
N GLN A 36 3.86 8.24 12.78
CA GLN A 36 3.99 8.49 14.22
C GLN A 36 4.83 9.73 14.50
N LEU A 37 5.98 9.87 13.84
CA LEU A 37 6.91 10.99 14.01
C LEU A 37 6.26 12.34 13.67
N LEU A 38 5.46 12.36 12.61
CA LEU A 38 4.73 13.55 12.14
C LEU A 38 3.34 13.69 12.77
N GLU A 39 2.97 12.80 13.70
CA GLU A 39 1.65 12.76 14.33
C GLU A 39 0.49 12.82 13.31
N ILE A 40 0.59 12.03 12.24
CA ILE A 40 -0.45 11.90 11.23
C ILE A 40 -1.38 10.74 11.61
N ALA A 41 -0.88 9.52 11.43
CA ALA A 41 -1.63 8.31 11.75
C ALA A 41 -0.68 7.18 12.15
N LYS A 42 -1.23 6.21 12.88
CA LYS A 42 -0.52 4.99 13.26
C LYS A 42 -1.46 3.78 13.26
N PHE A 43 -0.89 2.60 13.03
CA PHE A 43 -1.58 1.36 13.35
C PHE A 43 -1.71 1.15 14.85
N GLN A 44 -2.74 0.40 15.26
CA GLN A 44 -2.91 0.01 16.67
C GLN A 44 -1.78 -0.92 17.14
N ASN A 45 -1.38 -1.84 16.28
CA ASN A 45 -0.41 -2.88 16.56
C ASN A 45 0.64 -2.95 15.46
N TRP A 46 1.89 -3.22 15.82
CA TRP A 46 3.01 -3.29 14.87
C TRP A 46 2.83 -4.36 13.79
N TRP A 47 2.21 -5.50 14.12
CA TRP A 47 2.02 -6.61 13.19
C TRP A 47 1.08 -6.27 12.03
N GLN A 48 0.27 -5.22 12.18
CA GLN A 48 -0.63 -4.75 11.12
C GLN A 48 0.14 -4.27 9.89
N VAL A 49 1.41 -3.88 10.04
CA VAL A 49 2.28 -3.60 8.90
C VAL A 49 2.41 -4.83 8.00
N ILE A 50 2.55 -6.02 8.59
CA ILE A 50 2.68 -7.27 7.83
C ILE A 50 1.36 -7.61 7.13
N THR A 51 0.22 -7.45 7.80
CA THR A 51 -1.08 -7.76 7.19
C THR A 51 -1.45 -6.74 6.12
N CYS A 52 -1.19 -5.46 6.35
CA CYS A 52 -1.49 -4.38 5.40
C CYS A 52 -0.52 -4.42 4.21
N TYR A 53 0.78 -4.24 4.43
CA TYR A 53 1.75 -4.16 3.35
C TYR A 53 2.04 -5.52 2.73
N GLY A 54 2.17 -6.57 3.55
CA GLY A 54 2.49 -7.92 3.11
C GLY A 54 1.28 -8.65 2.52
N LEU A 55 0.23 -8.85 3.33
CA LEU A 55 -0.90 -9.72 2.94
C LEU A 55 -1.96 -9.04 2.09
N TYR A 56 -2.04 -7.71 2.10
CA TYR A 56 -3.03 -6.97 1.32
C TYR A 56 -2.40 -6.25 0.12
N MET A 57 -1.44 -5.36 0.36
CA MET A 57 -0.89 -4.53 -0.71
C MET A 57 -0.06 -5.33 -1.72
N ILE A 58 0.80 -6.27 -1.31
CA ILE A 58 1.57 -7.08 -2.28
C ILE A 58 0.66 -7.83 -3.27
N PRO A 59 -0.36 -8.60 -2.83
CA PRO A 59 -1.30 -9.25 -3.76
C PRO A 59 -1.96 -8.27 -4.73
N VAL A 60 -2.40 -7.11 -4.24
CA VAL A 60 -2.97 -6.06 -5.10
C VAL A 60 -1.93 -5.59 -6.10
N SER A 61 -0.71 -5.25 -5.68
CA SER A 61 0.37 -4.81 -6.55
C SER A 61 0.73 -5.83 -7.62
N LEU A 62 0.80 -7.12 -7.26
CA LEU A 62 1.06 -8.22 -8.20
C LEU A 62 -0.01 -8.31 -9.29
N VAL A 63 -1.28 -8.11 -8.93
CA VAL A 63 -2.39 -8.06 -9.89
C VAL A 63 -2.29 -6.82 -10.78
N LEU A 64 -1.94 -5.68 -10.19
CA LEU A 64 -1.93 -4.38 -10.86
C LEU A 64 -0.72 -4.18 -11.79
N ARG A 65 0.40 -4.88 -11.57
CA ARG A 65 1.69 -4.64 -12.26
C ARG A 65 1.65 -4.68 -13.79
N LYS A 66 0.65 -5.34 -14.38
CA LYS A 66 0.48 -5.49 -15.83
C LYS A 66 -0.19 -4.28 -16.50
N TYR A 67 -0.78 -3.39 -15.71
CA TYR A 67 -1.48 -2.21 -16.22
C TYR A 67 -0.55 -0.99 -16.30
N SER A 68 -0.98 0.06 -17.01
CA SER A 68 -0.28 1.35 -17.06
C SER A 68 -0.24 2.01 -15.67
N VAL A 69 0.73 2.91 -15.46
CA VAL A 69 0.90 3.66 -14.18
C VAL A 69 -0.41 4.31 -13.73
N PHE A 70 -1.11 4.99 -14.65
CA PHE A 70 -2.39 5.63 -14.37
C PHE A 70 -3.46 4.62 -13.93
N ASN A 71 -3.58 3.49 -14.64
CA ASN A 71 -4.56 2.46 -14.27
C ASN A 71 -4.23 1.78 -12.94
N GLN A 72 -2.94 1.60 -12.63
CA GLN A 72 -2.52 1.10 -11.32
C GLN A 72 -2.95 2.06 -10.20
N TYR A 73 -2.82 3.37 -10.41
CA TYR A 73 -3.30 4.37 -9.47
C TYR A 73 -4.83 4.30 -9.31
N CYS A 74 -5.58 4.33 -10.41
CA CYS A 74 -7.05 4.29 -10.37
C CYS A 74 -7.60 3.03 -9.70
N TYR A 75 -7.06 1.85 -10.02
CA TYR A 75 -7.46 0.61 -9.35
C TYR A 75 -6.95 0.56 -7.90
N GLY A 76 -5.79 1.16 -7.64
CA GLY A 76 -5.23 1.34 -6.31
C GLY A 76 -6.11 2.19 -5.40
N LEU A 77 -6.80 3.21 -5.93
CA LEU A 77 -7.76 4.01 -5.16
C LEU A 77 -8.90 3.17 -4.60
N LEU A 78 -9.42 2.21 -5.37
CA LEU A 78 -10.44 1.30 -4.88
C LEU A 78 -9.89 0.41 -3.74
N ALA A 79 -8.69 -0.16 -3.91
CA ALA A 79 -8.07 -0.99 -2.89
C ALA A 79 -7.77 -0.20 -1.61
N MET A 80 -7.16 0.98 -1.73
CA MET A 80 -6.89 1.83 -0.57
C MET A 80 -8.16 2.35 0.06
N GLY A 81 -9.17 2.71 -0.72
CA GLY A 81 -10.44 3.20 -0.18
C GLY A 81 -11.10 2.16 0.74
N LEU A 82 -11.10 0.89 0.33
CA LEU A 82 -11.58 -0.21 1.17
C LEU A 82 -10.71 -0.40 2.42
N LEU A 83 -9.39 -0.33 2.27
CA LEU A 83 -8.44 -0.52 3.36
C LEU A 83 -8.51 0.59 4.41
N GLU A 84 -8.49 1.86 4.00
CA GLU A 84 -8.59 3.02 4.88
C GLU A 84 -9.97 3.07 5.55
N PHE A 85 -11.06 2.84 4.79
CA PHE A 85 -12.40 2.75 5.34
C PHE A 85 -12.48 1.67 6.44
N ALA A 86 -12.01 0.45 6.16
CA ALA A 86 -12.01 -0.63 7.14
C ALA A 86 -11.10 -0.32 8.34
N GLY A 87 -9.92 0.26 8.09
CA GLY A 87 -8.93 0.61 9.10
C GLY A 87 -9.51 1.51 10.20
N TYR A 88 -10.09 2.64 9.80
CA TYR A 88 -10.70 3.59 10.75
C TYR A 88 -12.03 3.09 11.30
N THR A 89 -12.89 2.46 10.50
CA THR A 89 -14.18 1.92 10.97
C THR A 89 -14.00 0.86 12.06
N LEU A 90 -12.98 0.00 11.92
CA LEU A 90 -12.68 -1.05 12.90
C LEU A 90 -11.77 -0.57 14.05
N GLY A 91 -11.37 0.71 14.06
CA GLY A 91 -10.47 1.26 15.08
C GLY A 91 -9.08 0.63 15.08
N THR A 92 -8.64 0.11 13.93
CA THR A 92 -7.32 -0.53 13.78
C THR A 92 -6.25 0.46 13.27
N SER A 93 -6.68 1.65 12.85
CA SER A 93 -5.84 2.81 12.52
C SER A 93 -6.33 4.03 13.30
N TYR A 94 -5.39 4.83 13.80
CA TYR A 94 -5.68 6.00 14.63
C TYR A 94 -5.18 7.27 13.95
N VAL A 95 -6.00 8.31 14.03
CA VAL A 95 -5.65 9.70 13.67
C VAL A 95 -5.22 10.42 14.94
N TYR A 96 -4.09 11.12 14.89
CA TYR A 96 -3.62 11.89 16.04
C TYR A 96 -4.51 13.15 16.27
N PRO A 97 -4.67 13.63 17.52
CA PRO A 97 -5.51 14.78 17.82
C PRO A 97 -5.09 16.09 17.14
N ASN A 98 -3.78 16.35 17.04
CA ASN A 98 -3.21 17.56 16.43
C ASN A 98 -2.74 17.34 14.99
N ASN A 99 -3.45 16.50 14.24
CA ASN A 99 -3.06 16.11 12.90
C ASN A 99 -3.10 17.28 11.90
N ILE A 100 -2.00 17.50 11.18
CA ILE A 100 -1.86 18.59 10.20
C ILE A 100 -2.83 18.51 9.02
N LEU A 101 -3.13 17.30 8.53
CA LEU A 101 -4.08 17.08 7.43
C LEU A 101 -5.51 17.40 7.88
N VAL A 102 -5.88 17.06 9.11
CA VAL A 102 -7.17 17.43 9.70
C VAL A 102 -7.28 18.94 9.87
N GLN A 103 -6.21 19.63 10.28
CA GLN A 103 -6.20 21.08 10.41
C GLN A 103 -6.38 21.79 9.06
N TRP A 104 -5.76 21.27 7.99
CA TRP A 104 -5.81 21.89 6.67
C TRP A 104 -7.07 21.56 5.88
N PHE A 105 -7.56 20.32 5.96
CA PHE A 105 -8.65 19.83 5.10
C PHE A 105 -9.92 19.46 5.86
N GLY A 106 -9.90 19.50 7.20
CA GLY A 106 -11.00 19.10 8.07
C GLY A 106 -11.01 17.59 8.37
N PRO A 107 -11.75 17.17 9.42
CA PRO A 107 -11.77 15.78 9.88
C PRO A 107 -12.44 14.82 8.89
N TYR A 108 -13.43 15.29 8.13
CA TYR A 108 -14.22 14.45 7.21
C TYR A 108 -13.45 14.03 5.94
N THR A 109 -12.34 14.71 5.62
CA THR A 109 -11.56 14.46 4.41
C THR A 109 -10.32 13.61 4.67
N PHE A 110 -10.00 13.35 5.94
CA PHE A 110 -8.76 12.68 6.33
C PHE A 110 -8.55 11.34 5.63
N ALA A 111 -9.50 10.41 5.76
CA ALA A 111 -9.40 9.08 5.15
C ALA A 111 -9.32 9.14 3.61
N LEU A 112 -9.95 10.16 3.00
CA LEU A 112 -9.87 10.38 1.56
C LEU A 112 -8.46 10.86 1.15
N VAL A 113 -7.86 11.80 1.88
CA VAL A 113 -6.48 12.25 1.63
C VAL A 113 -5.51 11.07 1.75
N MET A 114 -5.66 10.25 2.79
CA MET A 114 -4.83 9.05 2.98
C MET A 114 -5.02 8.05 1.84
N THR A 115 -6.26 7.83 1.40
CA THR A 115 -6.58 6.97 0.26
C THR A 115 -5.89 7.44 -1.03
N LEU A 116 -6.01 8.75 -1.34
CA LEU A 116 -5.41 9.36 -2.52
C LEU A 116 -3.88 9.24 -2.48
N PHE A 117 -3.27 9.51 -1.32
CA PHE A 117 -1.83 9.42 -1.14
C PHE A 117 -1.32 7.98 -1.27
N PHE A 118 -1.90 7.03 -0.53
CA PHE A 118 -1.41 5.66 -0.51
C PHE A 118 -1.73 4.88 -1.79
N ALA A 119 -2.74 5.28 -2.58
CA ALA A 119 -2.98 4.66 -3.87
C ALA A 119 -1.80 4.82 -4.84
N ALA A 120 -0.97 5.86 -4.66
CA ALA A 120 0.27 6.04 -5.42
C ALA A 120 1.33 4.95 -5.12
N TYR A 121 1.19 4.20 -4.03
CA TYR A 121 2.16 3.17 -3.65
C TYR A 121 2.16 2.00 -4.63
N PHE A 122 1.02 1.69 -5.24
CA PHE A 122 0.93 0.64 -6.24
C PHE A 122 1.80 0.92 -7.46
N PRO A 123 1.63 2.05 -8.19
CA PRO A 123 2.50 2.37 -9.30
C PRO A 123 3.96 2.61 -8.88
N LEU A 124 4.22 3.28 -7.75
CA LEU A 124 5.59 3.53 -7.30
C LEU A 124 6.33 2.23 -6.93
N GLY A 125 5.70 1.39 -6.12
CA GLY A 125 6.25 0.10 -5.70
C GLY A 125 6.45 -0.85 -6.87
N ASN A 126 5.49 -0.94 -7.81
CA ASN A 126 5.66 -1.75 -9.02
C ASN A 126 6.79 -1.23 -9.92
N SER A 127 6.94 0.10 -10.02
CA SER A 127 8.04 0.70 -10.79
C SER A 127 9.40 0.42 -10.15
N LEU A 128 9.49 0.52 -8.82
CA LEU A 128 10.71 0.20 -8.07
C LEU A 128 11.07 -1.29 -8.19
N VAL A 129 10.09 -2.20 -8.03
CA VAL A 129 10.28 -3.64 -8.25
C VAL A 129 10.79 -3.90 -9.66
N LYS A 130 10.18 -3.29 -10.69
CA LYS A 130 10.60 -3.44 -12.09
C LYS A 130 12.04 -2.96 -12.30
N LEU A 131 12.39 -1.80 -11.73
CA LEU A 131 13.74 -1.24 -11.81
C LEU A 131 14.76 -2.19 -11.20
N ILE A 132 14.53 -2.66 -9.97
CA ILE A 132 15.45 -3.55 -9.25
C ILE A 132 15.54 -4.90 -9.96
N LYS A 133 14.40 -5.46 -10.40
CA LYS A 133 14.38 -6.71 -11.15
C LYS A 133 15.26 -6.63 -12.39
N ASN A 134 15.11 -5.57 -13.19
CA ASN A 134 15.90 -5.38 -14.42
C ASN A 134 17.40 -5.16 -14.15
N ARG A 135 17.79 -4.79 -12.93
CA ARG A 135 19.20 -4.59 -12.53
C ARG A 135 19.84 -5.85 -11.97
N ILE A 136 19.06 -6.70 -11.29
CA ILE A 136 19.56 -7.91 -10.61
C ILE A 136 19.43 -9.14 -11.51
N PHE A 137 18.30 -9.26 -12.21
CA PHE A 137 17.99 -10.37 -13.09
C PHE A 137 18.12 -9.86 -14.53
N THR A 138 19.37 -9.69 -14.96
CA THR A 138 19.71 -9.37 -16.35
C THR A 138 19.67 -10.66 -17.15
N ASP A 139 18.49 -11.04 -17.62
CA ASP A 139 18.30 -11.93 -18.77
C ASP A 139 17.63 -11.13 -19.89
#